data_AF-A0AAE6JCF1-F1
#
_entry.id   AF-A0AAE6JCF1-F1
#
_cell.length_a   1.000
_cell.length_b   1.000
_cell.length_c   1.000
_cell.angle_alpha   90.00
_cell.angle_beta   90.00
_cell.angle_gamma   90.00
#
_symmetry.space_group_name_H-M   'P 1'
#
loop_
_entity.id
_entity.type
_entity.pdbx_description
1 polymer ?
#
loop_
_entity_poly.entity_id
_entity_poly.type
_entity_poly.pdbx_seq_one_letter_code
_entity_poly.pdbx_strand_id
1 'polypeptide(L)'
;MGRPKRKRITKELIGEIVVDELAFSENIGSKNARKIGEKSEQLHIEIWFDKHYLNRVQFGSDDGQKREGIDEETIKELVTHSISHLINYAFKVKNFAFVNATNPASHSLRVVLQKDTADGMLNVAVGFYERKIGKYEVTVFTAMVTDTFRISDGQYVILIDGDESSLKKMDNRRLIEVTTNP
;
A
#
# COMPACT_ATOMS: atom_id res chain seq x y z
N MET A 1 35.33 44.43 52.27
CA MET A 1 34.08 44.02 51.59
C MET A 1 34.40 43.69 50.13
N GLY A 2 34.17 42.46 49.69
CA GLY A 2 34.49 42.02 48.32
C GLY A 2 33.47 42.52 47.29
N ARG A 3 33.94 42.91 46.10
CA ARG A 3 33.07 43.36 45.00
C ARG A 3 32.08 42.25 44.61
N PRO A 4 30.80 42.57 44.34
CA PRO A 4 29.82 41.58 43.95
C PRO A 4 30.25 40.85 42.67
N LYS A 5 30.25 39.51 42.72
CA LYS A 5 30.59 38.65 41.59
C LYS A 5 29.52 38.85 40.50
N ARG A 6 29.95 39.21 39.28
CA ARG A 6 29.06 39.44 38.13
C ARG A 6 28.26 38.16 37.84
N LYS A 7 26.93 38.25 37.83
CA LYS A 7 26.06 37.12 37.44
C LYS A 7 26.44 36.64 36.04
N ARG A 8 26.62 35.32 35.86
CA ARG A 8 26.86 34.73 34.54
C ARG A 8 25.56 34.77 33.75
N ILE A 9 25.66 35.13 32.46
CA ILE A 9 24.54 35.07 31.52
C ILE A 9 24.16 33.59 31.36
N THR A 10 22.95 33.21 31.76
CA THR A 10 22.38 31.90 31.46
C THR A 10 21.84 31.92 30.02
N LYS A 11 22.04 30.84 29.26
CA LYS A 11 21.49 30.67 27.90
C LYS A 11 20.01 30.24 27.93
N GLU A 12 19.28 30.65 28.96
CA GLU A 12 17.85 30.39 29.03
C GLU A 12 17.17 31.37 28.09
N LEU A 13 16.27 30.88 27.23
CA LEU A 13 15.48 31.75 26.36
C LEU A 13 14.67 32.70 27.24
N ILE A 14 14.94 34.00 27.13
CA ILE A 14 14.18 35.06 27.78
C ILE A 14 13.23 35.64 26.72
N GLY A 15 11.95 35.25 26.78
CA GLY A 15 10.89 35.71 25.87
C GLY A 15 10.02 34.57 25.33
N GLU A 16 8.89 34.92 24.71
CA GLU A 16 8.08 33.97 23.93
C GLU A 16 8.70 33.75 22.54
N ILE A 17 8.71 32.49 22.08
CA ILE A 17 9.04 32.18 20.69
C ILE A 17 7.89 32.70 19.83
N VAL A 18 8.09 33.81 19.15
CA VAL A 18 7.14 34.32 18.16
C VAL A 18 7.29 33.48 16.90
N VAL A 19 6.34 32.58 16.65
CA VAL A 19 6.26 31.81 15.41
C VAL A 19 5.59 32.70 14.36
N ASP A 20 6.35 33.10 13.34
CA ASP A 20 5.79 33.82 12.18
C ASP A 20 5.13 32.81 11.23
N GLU A 21 3.80 32.75 11.26
CA GLU A 21 2.99 31.86 10.41
C GLU A 21 3.15 32.16 8.91
N LEU A 22 3.65 33.34 8.53
CA LEU A 22 3.90 33.74 7.15
C LEU A 22 5.34 33.56 6.71
N ALA A 23 6.23 33.09 7.61
CA ALA A 23 7.63 32.88 7.29
C ALA A 23 7.81 31.80 6.22
N PHE A 24 8.81 32.01 5.36
CA PHE A 24 9.29 30.96 4.48
C PHE A 24 10.09 29.94 5.30
N SER A 25 9.83 28.65 5.08
CA SER A 25 10.50 27.52 5.70
C SER A 25 10.89 26.48 4.66
N GLU A 26 11.83 25.61 5.00
CA GLU A 26 12.19 24.48 4.15
C GLU A 26 11.07 23.42 4.13
N ASN A 27 10.80 22.86 2.95
CA ASN A 27 10.05 21.62 2.76
C ASN A 27 10.86 20.68 1.85
N ILE A 28 10.33 19.49 1.58
CA ILE A 28 11.01 18.46 0.77
C ILE A 28 11.45 18.99 -0.62
N GLY A 29 10.70 19.91 -1.22
CA GLY A 29 10.96 20.43 -2.56
C GLY A 29 11.73 21.76 -2.62
N SER A 30 11.84 22.52 -1.53
CA SER A 30 12.46 23.85 -1.53
C SER A 30 12.83 24.33 -0.13
N LYS A 31 13.98 25.00 -0.02
CA LYS A 31 14.45 25.69 1.20
C LYS A 31 13.71 26.98 1.53
N ASN A 32 12.99 27.53 0.56
CA ASN A 32 12.28 28.80 0.65
C ASN A 32 10.79 28.61 0.32
N ALA A 33 10.15 27.59 0.89
CA ALA A 33 8.74 27.32 0.70
C ALA A 33 7.89 28.05 1.76
N ARG A 34 6.59 28.17 1.53
CA ARG A 34 5.64 28.63 2.57
C ARG A 34 4.43 27.72 2.55
N LYS A 35 4.04 27.16 3.71
CA LYS A 35 2.81 26.36 3.81
C LYS A 35 1.60 27.29 3.66
N ILE A 36 0.80 27.07 2.63
CA ILE A 36 -0.40 27.88 2.35
C ILE A 36 -1.70 27.22 2.81
N GLY A 37 -1.65 25.94 3.17
CA GLY A 37 -2.82 25.17 3.58
C GLY A 37 -2.49 23.68 3.72
N GLU A 38 -3.48 22.94 4.17
CA GLU A 38 -3.45 21.49 4.32
C GLU A 38 -4.85 20.94 4.07
N LYS A 39 -4.92 19.78 3.44
CA LYS A 39 -6.17 19.09 3.17
C LYS A 39 -5.96 17.60 3.43
N SER A 40 -6.89 17.00 4.16
CA SER A 40 -6.98 15.56 4.33
C SER A 40 -8.18 15.04 3.56
N GLU A 41 -7.98 13.95 2.84
CA GLU A 41 -9.02 13.27 2.07
C GLU A 41 -9.20 11.86 2.60
N GLN A 42 -10.44 11.38 2.64
CA GLN A 42 -10.75 10.02 3.05
C GLN A 42 -11.14 9.19 1.81
N LEU A 43 -10.51 8.01 1.68
CA LEU A 43 -10.87 7.03 0.66
C LEU A 43 -11.93 6.08 1.19
N HIS A 44 -12.97 5.83 0.41
CA HIS A 44 -13.97 4.80 0.67
C HIS A 44 -13.71 3.60 -0.22
N ILE A 45 -13.51 2.43 0.38
CA ILE A 45 -13.10 1.22 -0.32
C ILE A 45 -14.04 0.09 0.07
N GLU A 46 -14.75 -0.46 -0.91
CA GLU A 46 -15.64 -1.60 -0.76
C GLU A 46 -14.91 -2.87 -1.21
N ILE A 47 -14.85 -3.90 -0.35
CA ILE A 47 -14.18 -5.17 -0.66
C ILE A 47 -15.23 -6.22 -1.02
N TRP A 48 -15.04 -6.88 -2.16
CA TRP A 48 -15.94 -7.86 -2.73
C TRP A 48 -15.19 -9.17 -3.00
N PHE A 49 -15.86 -10.30 -2.77
CA PHE A 49 -15.37 -11.62 -3.16
C PHE A 49 -16.03 -12.07 -4.46
N ASP A 50 -15.22 -12.45 -5.45
CA ASP A 50 -15.72 -13.10 -6.66
C ASP A 50 -16.29 -14.49 -6.34
N LYS A 51 -17.29 -14.93 -7.11
CA LYS A 51 -17.86 -16.27 -6.96
C LYS A 51 -16.80 -17.37 -7.04
N HIS A 52 -15.78 -17.21 -7.89
CA HIS A 52 -14.68 -18.16 -8.00
C HIS A 52 -13.92 -18.32 -6.68
N TYR A 53 -13.61 -17.21 -6.00
CA TYR A 53 -12.99 -17.26 -4.67
C TYR A 53 -13.89 -18.00 -3.67
N LEU A 54 -15.17 -17.65 -3.60
CA LEU A 54 -16.10 -18.29 -2.66
C LEU A 54 -16.22 -19.79 -2.90
N ASN A 55 -16.24 -20.20 -4.17
CA ASN A 55 -16.20 -21.62 -4.53
C ASN A 55 -14.92 -22.31 -4.02
N ARG A 56 -13.76 -21.63 -4.07
CA ARG A 56 -12.49 -22.18 -3.55
C ARG A 56 -12.49 -22.31 -2.03
N VAL A 57 -13.11 -21.38 -1.31
CA VAL A 57 -13.26 -21.46 0.15
C VAL A 57 -14.20 -22.61 0.53
N GLN A 58 -15.33 -22.74 -0.16
CA GLN A 58 -16.37 -23.72 0.18
C GLN A 58 -16.04 -25.14 -0.27
N PHE A 59 -15.53 -25.30 -1.50
CA PHE A 59 -15.36 -26.61 -2.14
C PHE A 59 -13.90 -26.99 -2.37
N GLY A 60 -12.96 -26.08 -2.13
CA GLY A 60 -11.53 -26.35 -2.28
C GLY A 60 -11.02 -26.29 -3.73
N SER A 61 -9.99 -27.09 -3.98
CA SER A 61 -9.35 -27.26 -5.28
C SER A 61 -10.17 -28.20 -6.19
N ASP A 62 -9.81 -28.27 -7.47
CA ASP A 62 -10.56 -29.08 -8.46
C ASP A 62 -10.45 -30.60 -8.20
N ASP A 63 -9.52 -31.00 -7.35
CA ASP A 63 -9.33 -32.35 -6.82
C ASP A 63 -10.14 -32.62 -5.53
N GLY A 64 -10.93 -31.64 -5.07
CA GLY A 64 -11.73 -31.72 -3.85
C GLY A 64 -10.95 -31.48 -2.55
N GLN A 65 -9.65 -31.17 -2.60
CA GLN A 65 -8.87 -30.84 -1.41
C GLN A 65 -9.22 -29.43 -0.92
N LYS A 66 -9.49 -29.29 0.38
CA LYS A 66 -9.74 -27.98 0.99
C LYS A 66 -8.50 -27.09 0.86
N ARG A 67 -8.70 -25.81 0.57
CA ARG A 67 -7.64 -24.81 0.64
C ARG A 67 -7.59 -24.22 2.04
N GLU A 68 -6.47 -24.41 2.72
CA GLU A 68 -6.20 -23.79 4.02
C GLU A 68 -5.53 -22.42 3.83
N GLY A 69 -5.63 -21.55 4.83
CA GLY A 69 -5.01 -20.22 4.82
C GLY A 69 -5.65 -19.18 3.89
N ILE A 70 -6.87 -19.42 3.40
CA ILE A 70 -7.60 -18.49 2.51
C ILE A 70 -8.97 -18.07 3.07
N ASP A 71 -9.14 -18.04 4.39
CA ASP A 71 -10.38 -17.59 5.01
C ASP A 71 -10.64 -16.09 4.78
N GLU A 72 -11.91 -15.69 4.84
CA GLU A 72 -12.33 -14.34 4.48
C GLU A 72 -11.66 -13.23 5.30
N GLU A 73 -11.42 -13.44 6.60
CA GLU A 73 -10.83 -12.41 7.45
C GLU A 73 -9.34 -12.23 7.13
N THR A 74 -8.59 -13.33 7.00
CA THR A 74 -7.18 -13.29 6.58
C THR A 74 -7.01 -12.55 5.25
N ILE A 75 -7.89 -12.82 4.28
CA ILE A 75 -7.82 -12.20 2.96
C ILE A 75 -8.20 -10.73 3.04
N LYS A 76 -9.25 -10.39 3.78
CA LYS A 76 -9.68 -9.01 3.99
C LYS A 76 -8.59 -8.18 4.67
N GLU A 77 -7.94 -8.70 5.70
CA GLU A 77 -6.81 -8.04 6.36
C GLU A 77 -5.65 -7.77 5.39
N LEU A 78 -5.26 -8.77 4.59
CA LEU A 78 -4.19 -8.61 3.61
C LEU A 78 -4.54 -7.55 2.55
N VAL A 79 -5.77 -7.56 2.04
CA VAL A 79 -6.26 -6.56 1.09
C VAL A 79 -6.23 -5.18 1.73
N THR A 80 -6.79 -5.02 2.93
CA THR A 80 -6.81 -3.73 3.63
C THR A 80 -5.40 -3.20 3.87
N HIS A 81 -4.49 -4.06 4.32
CA HIS A 81 -3.11 -3.68 4.57
C HIS A 81 -2.40 -3.25 3.28
N SER A 82 -2.63 -3.97 2.17
CA SER A 82 -1.98 -3.68 0.89
C SER A 82 -2.27 -2.30 0.31
N ILE A 83 -3.40 -1.68 0.68
CA ILE A 83 -3.88 -0.44 0.06
C ILE A 83 -2.88 0.71 0.25
N SER A 84 -2.32 0.89 1.45
CA SER A 84 -1.35 1.94 1.73
C SER A 84 -0.08 1.78 0.89
N HIS A 85 0.41 0.55 0.77
CA HIS A 85 1.59 0.23 -0.05
C HIS A 85 1.32 0.46 -1.53
N LEU A 86 0.17 0.02 -2.05
CA LEU A 86 -0.21 0.24 -3.44
C LEU A 86 -0.32 1.73 -3.79
N ILE A 87 -0.93 2.53 -2.90
CA ILE A 87 -1.00 3.98 -3.05
C ILE A 87 0.40 4.59 -3.06
N ASN A 88 1.27 4.19 -2.13
CA ASN A 88 2.65 4.67 -2.07
C ASN A 88 3.43 4.34 -3.36
N TYR A 89 3.30 3.11 -3.87
CA TYR A 89 3.92 2.73 -5.13
C TYR A 89 3.37 3.52 -6.32
N ALA A 90 2.07 3.82 -6.36
CA ALA A 90 1.48 4.65 -7.41
C ALA A 90 2.05 6.07 -7.44
N PHE A 91 2.47 6.61 -6.28
CA PHE A 91 3.16 7.90 -6.21
C PHE A 91 4.65 7.83 -6.51
N LYS A 92 5.33 6.76 -6.12
CA LYS A 92 6.80 6.62 -6.21
C LYS A 92 7.28 6.05 -7.55
N VAL A 93 6.55 5.09 -8.12
CA VAL A 93 6.99 4.28 -9.26
C VAL A 93 6.36 4.81 -10.54
N LYS A 94 7.20 5.28 -11.47
CA LYS A 94 6.74 5.74 -12.79
C LYS A 94 6.03 4.59 -13.52
N ASN A 95 4.88 4.89 -14.13
CA ASN A 95 4.07 3.96 -14.91
C ASN A 95 3.49 2.77 -14.13
N PHE A 96 3.50 2.81 -12.80
CA PHE A 96 2.73 1.88 -11.99
C PHE A 96 1.32 2.44 -11.74
N ALA A 97 0.31 1.64 -12.04
CA ALA A 97 -1.09 1.90 -11.72
C ALA A 97 -1.76 0.57 -11.39
N PHE A 98 -2.57 0.57 -10.34
CA PHE A 98 -3.28 -0.63 -9.87
C PHE A 98 -4.80 -0.50 -9.95
N VAL A 99 -5.31 0.71 -10.19
CA VAL A 99 -6.74 1.02 -10.32
C VAL A 99 -7.15 0.93 -11.79
N ASN A 100 -8.18 0.15 -12.07
CA ASN A 100 -8.80 0.00 -13.38
C ASN A 100 -9.95 1.01 -13.56
N ALA A 101 -10.23 1.35 -14.83
CA ALA A 101 -11.42 2.10 -15.18
C ALA A 101 -12.70 1.26 -15.00
N THR A 102 -13.84 1.93 -14.80
CA THR A 102 -15.20 1.35 -14.61
C THR A 102 -15.67 0.44 -15.74
N ASN A 103 -15.02 0.46 -16.90
CA ASN A 103 -15.37 -0.36 -18.06
C ASN A 103 -14.13 -1.15 -18.50
N PRO A 104 -13.70 -2.15 -17.71
CA PRO A 104 -12.47 -2.86 -17.99
C PRO A 104 -12.58 -3.55 -19.36
N ALA A 105 -11.61 -3.29 -20.23
CA ALA A 105 -11.37 -4.16 -21.39
C ALA A 105 -11.12 -5.61 -20.90
N SER A 106 -11.08 -6.59 -21.81
CA SER A 106 -10.91 -8.02 -21.50
C SER A 106 -9.71 -8.39 -20.61
N HIS A 107 -8.84 -7.42 -20.29
CA HIS A 107 -7.66 -7.56 -19.46
C HIS A 107 -7.62 -6.46 -18.37
N SER A 108 -8.49 -6.55 -17.36
CA SER A 108 -8.33 -5.72 -16.15
C SER A 108 -7.02 -6.06 -15.46
N LEU A 109 -6.23 -5.07 -15.09
CA LEU A 109 -5.03 -5.23 -14.28
C LEU A 109 -5.42 -5.83 -12.93
N ARG A 110 -5.00 -7.07 -12.69
CA ARG A 110 -5.10 -7.72 -11.38
C ARG A 110 -3.72 -7.66 -10.73
N VAL A 111 -3.63 -7.12 -9.53
CA VAL A 111 -2.40 -7.22 -8.72
C VAL A 111 -2.46 -8.53 -7.94
N VAL A 112 -1.32 -9.17 -7.75
CA VAL A 112 -1.20 -10.31 -6.82
C VAL A 112 -0.59 -9.82 -5.52
N LEU A 113 -1.36 -9.92 -4.44
CA LEU A 113 -0.87 -9.67 -3.08
C LEU A 113 -0.23 -10.96 -2.57
N GLN A 114 0.95 -10.85 -1.99
CA GLN A 114 1.72 -11.95 -1.44
C GLN A 114 2.05 -11.69 0.02
N LYS A 115 1.96 -12.75 0.84
CA LYS A 115 2.36 -12.75 2.25
C LYS A 115 2.90 -14.12 2.61
N ASP A 116 4.05 -14.16 3.27
CA ASP A 116 4.60 -15.41 3.79
C ASP A 116 3.69 -15.99 4.89
N THR A 117 3.50 -17.30 4.86
CA THR A 117 2.77 -18.06 5.88
C THR A 117 3.57 -19.30 6.29
N ALA A 118 3.14 -19.98 7.35
CA ALA A 118 3.80 -21.22 7.80
C ALA A 118 3.76 -22.33 6.73
N ASP A 119 2.74 -22.33 5.88
CA ASP A 119 2.48 -23.39 4.90
C ASP A 119 2.91 -23.03 3.47
N GLY A 120 3.56 -21.87 3.30
CA GLY A 120 4.07 -21.35 2.02
C GLY A 120 3.61 -19.92 1.73
N MET A 121 3.76 -19.48 0.48
CA MET A 121 3.35 -18.13 0.08
C MET A 121 1.83 -18.04 -0.12
N LEU A 122 1.13 -17.19 0.64
CA LEU A 122 -0.25 -16.82 0.33
C LEU A 122 -0.27 -15.87 -0.85
N ASN A 123 -1.04 -16.20 -1.89
CA ASN A 123 -1.23 -15.38 -3.09
C ASN A 123 -2.69 -15.01 -3.24
N VAL A 124 -2.98 -13.72 -3.41
CA VAL A 124 -4.34 -13.20 -3.57
C VAL A 124 -4.42 -12.32 -4.81
N ALA A 125 -5.15 -12.75 -5.83
CA ALA A 125 -5.34 -11.97 -7.04
C ALA A 125 -6.52 -11.01 -6.86
N VAL A 126 -6.24 -9.70 -6.94
CA VAL A 126 -7.21 -8.64 -6.69
C VAL A 126 -7.27 -7.65 -7.85
N GLY A 127 -8.46 -7.14 -8.16
CA GLY A 127 -8.65 -6.00 -9.05
C GLY A 127 -9.19 -4.81 -8.27
N PHE A 128 -8.61 -3.63 -8.49
CA PHE A 128 -9.13 -2.38 -7.96
C PHE A 128 -9.83 -1.61 -9.06
N TYR A 129 -10.97 -1.00 -8.77
CA TYR A 129 -11.80 -0.27 -9.71
C TYR A 129 -12.24 1.05 -9.09
N GLU A 130 -12.07 2.15 -9.81
CA GLU A 130 -12.68 3.42 -9.41
C GLU A 130 -14.17 3.38 -9.76
N ARG A 131 -15.05 3.74 -8.83
CA ARG A 131 -16.45 4.04 -9.16
C ARG A 131 -16.66 5.51 -9.42
N LYS A 132 -16.06 6.34 -8.58
CA LYS A 132 -16.00 7.80 -8.65
C LYS A 132 -14.87 8.30 -7.75
N ILE A 133 -14.57 9.60 -7.84
CA ILE A 133 -13.55 10.24 -7.00
C ILE A 133 -13.75 9.87 -5.52
N GLY A 134 -12.72 9.30 -4.93
CA GLY A 134 -12.69 8.90 -3.52
C GLY A 134 -13.48 7.62 -3.18
N LYS A 135 -14.09 6.94 -4.16
CA LYS A 135 -14.83 5.68 -3.95
C LYS A 135 -14.34 4.58 -4.89
N TYR A 136 -13.85 3.50 -4.30
CA TYR A 136 -13.23 2.38 -5.01
C TYR A 136 -13.86 1.06 -4.60
N GLU A 137 -13.85 0.11 -5.53
CA GLU A 137 -14.20 -1.28 -5.29
C GLU A 137 -12.94 -2.14 -5.46
N VAL A 138 -12.78 -3.13 -4.58
CA VAL A 138 -11.74 -4.15 -4.68
C VAL A 138 -12.44 -5.49 -4.85
N THR A 139 -12.13 -6.21 -5.91
CA THR A 139 -12.62 -7.58 -6.10
C THR A 139 -11.50 -8.57 -5.93
N VAL A 140 -11.64 -9.47 -4.97
CA VAL A 140 -10.78 -10.63 -4.78
C VAL A 140 -11.26 -11.74 -5.71
N PHE A 141 -10.45 -12.10 -6.71
CA PHE A 141 -10.80 -13.11 -7.70
C PHE A 141 -10.44 -14.54 -7.26
N THR A 142 -9.28 -14.70 -6.63
CA THR A 142 -8.81 -16.01 -6.15
C THR A 142 -7.76 -15.83 -5.07
N ALA A 143 -7.62 -16.83 -4.21
CA ALA A 143 -6.58 -16.93 -3.21
C ALA A 143 -6.03 -18.36 -3.13
N MET A 144 -4.74 -18.50 -2.88
CA MET A 144 -4.07 -19.80 -2.76
C MET A 144 -2.74 -19.69 -2.01
N VAL A 145 -2.51 -20.60 -1.06
CA VAL A 145 -1.18 -20.81 -0.48
C VAL A 145 -0.39 -21.75 -1.37
N THR A 146 0.62 -21.24 -2.08
CA THR A 146 1.52 -22.00 -2.96
C THR A 146 2.71 -21.15 -3.42
N ASP A 147 3.90 -21.76 -3.51
CA ASP A 147 5.09 -21.07 -4.02
C ASP A 147 5.16 -21.02 -5.57
N THR A 148 4.21 -21.69 -6.23
CA THR A 148 4.20 -21.84 -7.71
C THR A 148 3.03 -21.11 -8.36
N PHE A 149 2.50 -20.08 -7.70
CA PHE A 149 1.37 -19.31 -8.20
C PHE A 149 1.69 -18.67 -9.56
N ARG A 150 0.82 -18.91 -10.55
CA ARG A 150 1.04 -18.44 -11.91
C ARG A 150 0.77 -16.94 -12.02
N ILE A 151 1.82 -16.17 -12.25
CA ILE A 151 1.75 -14.74 -12.55
C ILE A 151 1.78 -14.53 -14.07
N SER A 152 0.87 -13.72 -14.59
CA SER A 152 0.80 -13.42 -16.03
C SER A 152 1.77 -12.31 -16.42
N ASP A 153 2.20 -12.28 -17.68
CA ASP A 153 3.08 -11.23 -18.19
C ASP A 153 2.41 -9.84 -18.08
N GLY A 154 3.17 -8.84 -17.66
CA GLY A 154 2.69 -7.50 -17.33
C GLY A 154 2.04 -7.36 -15.95
N GLN A 155 1.80 -8.45 -15.23
CA GLN A 155 1.14 -8.44 -13.93
C GLN A 155 2.09 -7.97 -12.82
N TYR A 156 1.58 -7.11 -11.94
CA TYR A 156 2.30 -6.67 -10.74
C TYR A 156 2.03 -7.59 -9.56
N VAL A 157 3.05 -7.75 -8.73
CA VAL A 157 3.03 -8.54 -7.49
C VAL A 157 3.56 -7.67 -6.38
N ILE A 158 2.86 -7.65 -5.25
CA ILE A 158 3.32 -6.98 -4.04
C ILE A 158 3.51 -8.03 -2.95
N LEU A 159 4.73 -8.16 -2.46
CA LEU A 159 5.02 -8.98 -1.27
C LEU A 159 5.00 -8.06 -0.05
N ILE A 160 4.17 -8.39 0.93
CA ILE A 160 3.98 -7.62 2.16
C ILE A 160 4.60 -8.41 3.32
N ASP A 161 5.49 -7.75 4.05
CA ASP A 161 6.14 -8.29 5.25
C ASP A 161 6.08 -7.24 6.37
N GLY A 162 5.10 -7.39 7.26
CA GLY A 162 4.80 -6.35 8.24
C GLY A 162 4.53 -5.00 7.57
N ASP A 163 5.21 -3.95 8.04
CA ASP A 163 5.11 -2.59 7.50
C ASP A 163 5.97 -2.38 6.23
N GLU A 164 6.78 -3.38 5.85
CA GLU A 164 7.61 -3.36 4.66
C GLU A 164 6.92 -4.06 3.48
N SER A 165 7.33 -3.70 2.27
CA SER A 165 6.87 -4.43 1.08
C SER A 165 7.86 -4.34 -0.07
N SER A 166 7.72 -5.24 -1.04
CA SER A 166 8.39 -5.15 -2.33
C SER A 166 7.40 -5.21 -3.48
N LEU A 167 7.62 -4.36 -4.49
CA LEU A 167 6.87 -4.37 -5.74
C LEU A 167 7.68 -5.10 -6.80
N LYS A 168 7.08 -6.12 -7.41
CA LYS A 168 7.64 -6.88 -8.52
C LYS A 168 6.70 -6.81 -9.73
N LYS A 169 7.25 -7.01 -10.92
CA LYS A 169 6.49 -7.09 -12.17
C LYS A 169 6.94 -8.31 -12.96
N MET A 170 5.98 -9.08 -13.45
CA MET A 170 6.29 -10.10 -14.45
C MET A 170 6.53 -9.40 -15.79
N ASP A 171 7.75 -9.47 -16.30
CA ASP A 171 8.15 -8.89 -17.57
C ASP A 171 8.96 -9.91 -18.36
N ASN A 172 8.51 -10.20 -19.59
CA ASN A 172 9.08 -11.23 -20.45
C ASN A 172 9.25 -12.58 -19.74
N ARG A 173 8.22 -13.00 -18.98
CA ARG A 173 8.20 -14.25 -18.19
C ARG A 173 9.25 -14.33 -17.07
N ARG A 174 9.78 -13.19 -16.63
CA ARG A 174 10.65 -13.09 -15.45
C ARG A 174 10.02 -12.16 -14.44
N LEU A 175 10.00 -12.56 -13.18
CA LEU A 175 9.55 -11.71 -12.10
C LEU A 175 10.71 -10.79 -11.70
N ILE A 176 10.60 -9.51 -12.04
CA ILE A 176 11.62 -8.49 -11.81
C ILE A 176 11.20 -7.62 -10.63
N GLU A 177 12.10 -7.38 -9.69
CA GLU A 177 11.89 -6.40 -8.63
C GLU A 177 11.94 -4.97 -9.19
N VAL A 178 10.91 -4.19 -8.90
CA VAL A 178 10.78 -2.79 -9.34
C VAL A 178 11.30 -1.85 -8.28
N THR A 179 10.89 -2.06 -7.02
CA THR A 179 11.33 -1.27 -5.88
C THR A 179 10.91 -1.94 -4.56
N THR A 180 11.47 -1.48 -3.46
CA THR A 180 11.05 -1.82 -2.10
C THR A 180 10.57 -0.58 -1.36
N ASN A 181 9.69 -0.80 -0.40
CA ASN A 181 9.31 0.18 0.60
C ASN A 181 9.66 -0.38 1.98
N PRO A 182 10.73 0.14 2.62
CA PRO A 182 11.01 -0.15 4.02
C PRO A 182 10.02 0.57 4.94
#